data_AF-A0A0G1Q684-F1
#
_entry.id   AF-A0A0G1Q684-F1
#
_cell.length_a   1.000
_cell.length_b   1.000
_cell.length_c   1.000
_cell.angle_alpha   90.00
_cell.angle_beta   90.00
_cell.angle_gamma   90.00
#
_symmetry.space_group_name_H-M   'P 1'
#
loop_
_entity.id
_entity.type
_entity.pdbx_description
1 polymer ?
#
loop_
_entity_poly.entity_id
_entity_poly.type
_entity_poly.pdbx_seq_one_letter_code
_entity_poly.pdbx_strand_id
1 'polypeptide(L)'
;MWRSIKSSHSKQTEYFEAMMRRVVDNEAYRQQAEKLIDTVARTEPLFAESLLTPQSPSYHGEGPFLRDHLQSMLAALFAITQGDIHLLEAEELRRLKGFEEEILEVEETIREHAALFEVFILVHDIGKWASVFFTADSGSRGEQAGLTMKLSDRFSKEGLVEQAKIRRRYLETYKEFCRQHAQESPQVQQIFFAKTYGVKAHYSGHEHLIYAPVYRALLERLASTRRLSDRDLALLEDLIAHHMQPVRGYRKEVVPSRIEISLGVAKAGGYDADDFLDLQQAGLFLDLPCGSCAYCQGHYHRDLDTFIHFLQSEHAYAPWKREEKQRVREEQEKRANNVLFQQVGLDGVALMDLLGLPPGPAFGKILREIQASILGEELMPRFSREVKEELDRRMSRFYQLKLTKEF
;
A
#
# COMPACT_ATOMS: atom_id res chain seq x y z
N MET A 1 10.99 -7.66 11.86
CA MET A 1 11.73 -8.92 12.15
C MET A 1 11.78 -9.65 10.83
N TRP A 2 12.67 -9.20 9.93
CA TRP A 2 12.61 -9.45 8.48
C TRP A 2 12.72 -10.95 8.16
N ARG A 3 11.62 -11.54 7.73
CA ARG A 3 11.56 -12.94 7.29
C ARG A 3 11.80 -12.96 5.80
N SER A 4 12.79 -13.75 5.38
CA SER A 4 13.06 -14.15 3.99
C SER A 4 11.79 -14.25 3.14
N ILE A 5 11.57 -13.26 2.27
CA ILE A 5 10.60 -13.34 1.17
C ILE A 5 11.39 -13.62 -0.11
N LYS A 6 10.94 -14.67 -0.80
CA LYS A 6 11.58 -15.29 -1.94
C LYS A 6 11.39 -14.46 -3.21
N SER A 7 12.41 -14.51 -4.06
CA SER A 7 12.38 -14.05 -5.45
C SER A 7 11.64 -15.02 -6.38
N SER A 8 10.43 -15.48 -6.04
CA SER A 8 9.58 -16.23 -6.99
C SER A 8 8.77 -15.27 -7.87
N HIS A 9 9.38 -14.17 -8.31
CA HIS A 9 8.69 -13.24 -9.20
C HIS A 9 8.45 -13.96 -10.51
N SER A 10 7.18 -14.21 -10.82
CA SER A 10 6.74 -14.57 -12.15
C SER A 10 7.50 -13.71 -13.18
N LYS A 11 8.11 -14.33 -14.19
CA LYS A 11 8.74 -13.58 -15.29
C LYS A 11 7.71 -12.79 -16.10
N GLN A 12 6.42 -13.06 -15.92
CA GLN A 12 5.35 -12.36 -16.61
C GLN A 12 4.92 -11.15 -15.79
N THR A 13 5.12 -9.97 -16.37
CA THR A 13 4.55 -8.71 -15.91
C THR A 13 3.24 -8.43 -16.63
N GLU A 14 2.39 -7.62 -16.00
CA GLU A 14 1.21 -7.03 -16.62
C GLU A 14 1.11 -5.54 -16.25
N TYR A 15 0.40 -4.74 -17.04
CA TYR A 15 0.17 -3.33 -16.69
C TYR A 15 -0.66 -3.23 -15.42
N PHE A 16 -0.33 -2.27 -14.55
CA PHE A 16 -0.95 -2.11 -13.22
C PHE A 16 -2.49 -2.00 -13.29
N GLU A 17 -3.02 -1.30 -14.30
CA GLU A 17 -4.46 -1.21 -14.53
C GLU A 17 -5.12 -2.57 -14.78
N ALA A 18 -4.45 -3.46 -15.52
CA ALA A 18 -4.96 -4.81 -15.80
C ALA A 18 -4.90 -5.69 -14.54
N MET A 19 -3.79 -5.61 -13.79
CA MET A 19 -3.64 -6.27 -12.49
C MET A 19 -4.76 -5.85 -11.53
N MET A 20 -4.97 -4.54 -11.38
CA MET A 20 -5.99 -4.00 -10.48
C MET A 20 -7.41 -4.35 -10.91
N ARG A 21 -7.69 -4.39 -12.22
CA ARG A 21 -8.98 -4.90 -12.71
C ARG A 21 -9.21 -6.35 -12.32
N ARG A 22 -8.21 -7.22 -12.51
CA ARG A 22 -8.28 -8.63 -12.09
C ARG A 22 -8.51 -8.77 -10.58
N VAL A 23 -7.89 -7.91 -9.77
CA VAL A 23 -8.05 -7.91 -8.30
C VAL A 23 -9.45 -7.45 -7.89
N VAL A 24 -9.94 -6.33 -8.44
CA VAL A 24 -11.24 -5.74 -8.08
C VAL A 24 -12.40 -6.61 -8.58
N ASP A 25 -12.24 -7.27 -9.74
CA ASP A 25 -13.23 -8.18 -10.31
C ASP A 25 -13.19 -9.58 -9.67
N ASN A 26 -12.18 -9.88 -8.84
CA ASN A 26 -12.10 -11.15 -8.14
C ASN A 26 -13.21 -11.24 -7.08
N GLU A 27 -14.10 -12.22 -7.27
CA GLU A 27 -15.27 -12.40 -6.43
C GLU A 27 -14.92 -12.65 -4.95
N ALA A 28 -13.86 -13.40 -4.66
CA ALA A 28 -13.47 -13.70 -3.28
C ALA A 28 -13.02 -12.43 -2.55
N TYR A 29 -12.18 -11.61 -3.19
CA TYR A 29 -11.71 -10.34 -2.61
C TYR A 29 -12.84 -9.33 -2.44
N ARG A 30 -13.72 -9.22 -3.45
CA ARG A 30 -14.90 -8.35 -3.37
C ARG A 30 -15.81 -8.76 -2.21
N GLN A 31 -16.16 -10.04 -2.09
CA GLN A 31 -17.00 -10.54 -1.01
C GLN A 31 -16.34 -10.34 0.37
N GLN A 32 -15.03 -10.53 0.47
CA GLN A 32 -14.29 -10.30 1.71
C GLN A 32 -14.30 -8.80 2.11
N ALA A 33 -14.08 -7.91 1.15
CA ALA A 33 -14.14 -6.45 1.36
C ALA A 33 -15.54 -5.99 1.77
N GLU A 34 -16.57 -6.44 1.05
CA GLU A 34 -17.98 -6.16 1.35
C GLU A 34 -18.36 -6.63 2.76
N LYS A 35 -18.00 -7.87 3.10
CA LYS A 35 -18.28 -8.43 4.42
C LYS A 35 -17.64 -7.61 5.53
N LEU A 36 -16.40 -7.17 5.33
CA LEU A 36 -15.71 -6.31 6.30
C LEU A 36 -16.43 -4.96 6.46
N ILE A 37 -16.68 -4.26 5.34
CA ILE A 37 -17.37 -2.97 5.33
C ILE A 37 -18.75 -3.09 5.98
N ASP A 38 -19.55 -4.08 5.60
CA ASP A 38 -20.90 -4.26 6.13
C ASP A 38 -20.91 -4.64 7.62
N THR A 39 -19.90 -5.39 8.08
CA THR A 39 -19.75 -5.72 9.51
C THR A 39 -19.50 -4.46 10.33
N VAL A 40 -18.60 -3.59 9.86
CA VAL A 40 -18.31 -2.32 10.54
C VAL A 40 -19.52 -1.38 10.48
N ALA A 41 -20.15 -1.22 9.30
CA ALA A 41 -21.31 -0.36 9.13
C ALA A 41 -22.51 -0.75 10.00
N ARG A 42 -22.69 -2.04 10.33
CA ARG A 42 -23.76 -2.49 11.24
C ARG A 42 -23.56 -2.04 12.69
N THR A 43 -22.32 -1.77 13.09
CA THR A 43 -21.97 -1.45 14.48
C THR A 43 -21.56 0.00 14.69
N GLU A 44 -21.14 0.68 13.62
CA GLU A 44 -20.62 2.05 13.65
C GLU A 44 -21.46 2.97 12.75
N PRO A 45 -22.48 3.68 13.29
CA PRO A 45 -23.37 4.53 12.50
C PRO A 45 -22.65 5.63 11.72
N LEU A 46 -21.61 6.23 12.32
CA LEU A 46 -20.80 7.26 11.66
C LEU A 46 -20.10 6.73 10.40
N PHE A 47 -19.61 5.50 10.46
CA PHE A 47 -19.03 4.81 9.30
C PHE A 47 -20.10 4.44 8.28
N ALA A 48 -21.26 3.94 8.71
CA ALA A 48 -22.35 3.61 7.80
C ALA A 48 -22.83 4.84 6.98
N GLU A 49 -22.90 6.02 7.61
CA GLU A 49 -23.23 7.26 6.91
C GLU A 49 -22.15 7.68 5.91
N SER A 50 -20.87 7.53 6.28
CA SER A 50 -19.76 7.97 5.42
C SER A 50 -19.66 7.18 4.12
N LEU A 51 -20.13 5.93 4.10
CA LEU A 51 -20.18 5.09 2.90
C LEU A 51 -21.02 5.70 1.78
N LEU A 52 -21.93 6.63 2.08
CA LEU A 52 -22.76 7.35 1.11
C LEU A 52 -22.13 8.66 0.63
N THR A 53 -20.87 8.94 1.01
CA THR A 53 -20.18 10.16 0.58
C THR A 53 -20.03 10.16 -0.93
N PRO A 54 -20.63 11.13 -1.65
CA PRO A 54 -20.55 11.17 -3.10
C PRO A 54 -19.14 11.38 -3.62
N GLN A 55 -18.83 10.75 -4.75
CA GLN A 55 -17.53 10.81 -5.42
C GLN A 55 -17.62 11.38 -6.84
N SER A 56 -16.57 12.08 -7.28
CA SER A 56 -16.52 12.68 -8.61
C SER A 56 -15.70 11.83 -9.57
N PRO A 57 -16.22 11.46 -10.76
CA PRO A 57 -15.55 10.53 -11.65
C PRO A 57 -14.19 11.01 -12.17
N SER A 58 -13.91 12.32 -12.16
CA SER A 58 -12.59 12.86 -12.54
C SER A 58 -11.45 12.45 -11.61
N TYR A 59 -11.78 11.94 -10.42
CA TYR A 59 -10.81 11.46 -9.43
C TYR A 59 -11.16 10.05 -8.94
N HIS A 60 -12.46 9.73 -8.90
CA HIS A 60 -13.05 8.55 -8.29
C HIS A 60 -14.12 7.94 -9.21
N GLY A 61 -13.68 7.35 -10.32
CA GLY A 61 -14.49 6.65 -11.32
C GLY A 61 -14.70 5.17 -11.02
N GLU A 62 -14.12 4.64 -9.95
CA GLU A 62 -14.36 3.28 -9.44
C GLU A 62 -15.81 3.06 -9.00
N GLY A 63 -16.50 4.13 -8.59
CA GLY A 63 -17.92 4.11 -8.25
C GLY A 63 -18.41 5.41 -7.62
N PRO A 64 -19.73 5.54 -7.42
CA PRO A 64 -20.36 6.79 -7.02
C PRO A 64 -20.10 7.23 -5.58
N PHE A 65 -19.68 6.32 -4.69
CA PHE A 65 -19.56 6.62 -3.28
C PHE A 65 -18.24 6.15 -2.67
N LEU A 66 -17.94 6.65 -1.47
CA LEU A 66 -16.76 6.23 -0.69
C LEU A 66 -16.70 4.71 -0.51
N ARG A 67 -17.84 4.02 -0.42
CA ARG A 67 -17.89 2.55 -0.36
C ARG A 67 -17.07 1.88 -1.47
N ASP A 68 -17.19 2.34 -2.71
CA ASP A 68 -16.56 1.73 -3.88
C ASP A 68 -15.02 1.87 -3.80
N HIS A 69 -14.55 3.03 -3.36
CA HIS A 69 -13.14 3.31 -3.09
C HIS A 69 -12.58 2.36 -2.00
N LEU A 70 -13.27 2.24 -0.86
CA LEU A 70 -12.84 1.34 0.22
C LEU A 70 -12.81 -0.13 -0.22
N GLN A 71 -13.77 -0.55 -1.05
CA GLN A 71 -13.79 -1.90 -1.61
C GLN A 71 -12.56 -2.17 -2.48
N SER A 72 -12.17 -1.22 -3.34
CA SER A 72 -10.99 -1.33 -4.20
C SER A 72 -9.69 -1.42 -3.37
N MET A 73 -9.54 -0.58 -2.34
CA MET A 73 -8.39 -0.64 -1.44
C MET A 73 -8.30 -1.97 -0.68
N LEU A 74 -9.43 -2.44 -0.10
CA LEU A 74 -9.46 -3.69 0.66
C LEU A 74 -9.19 -4.90 -0.23
N ALA A 75 -9.72 -4.92 -1.46
CA ALA A 75 -9.43 -6.00 -2.41
C ALA A 75 -7.92 -6.09 -2.71
N ALA A 76 -7.26 -4.94 -2.90
CA ALA A 76 -5.81 -4.88 -3.08
C ALA A 76 -5.05 -5.36 -1.83
N LEU A 77 -5.43 -4.89 -0.64
CA LEU A 77 -4.83 -5.32 0.61
C LEU A 77 -4.92 -6.84 0.77
N PHE A 78 -6.07 -7.45 0.49
CA PHE A 78 -6.24 -8.90 0.59
C PHE A 78 -5.42 -9.66 -0.45
N ALA A 79 -5.36 -9.18 -1.70
CA ALA A 79 -4.54 -9.80 -2.72
C ALA A 79 -3.04 -9.78 -2.38
N ILE A 80 -2.54 -8.65 -1.85
CA ILE A 80 -1.12 -8.50 -1.46
C ILE A 80 -0.81 -9.39 -0.26
N THR A 81 -1.67 -9.39 0.75
CA THR A 81 -1.47 -10.15 2.01
C THR A 81 -1.57 -11.66 1.81
N GLN A 82 -2.36 -12.11 0.84
CA GLN A 82 -2.45 -13.53 0.46
C GLN A 82 -1.34 -13.97 -0.50
N GLY A 83 -0.56 -13.02 -1.05
CA GLY A 83 0.52 -13.30 -2.00
C GLY A 83 0.03 -13.63 -3.42
N ASP A 84 -1.21 -13.27 -3.76
CA ASP A 84 -1.80 -13.48 -5.08
C ASP A 84 -1.37 -12.44 -6.11
N ILE A 85 -0.82 -11.31 -5.63
CA ILE A 85 -0.15 -10.30 -6.43
C ILE A 85 1.14 -9.85 -5.76
N HIS A 86 2.12 -9.52 -6.59
CA HIS A 86 3.34 -8.83 -6.16
C HIS A 86 3.47 -7.49 -6.89
N LEU A 87 3.92 -6.45 -6.20
CA LEU A 87 4.09 -5.11 -6.78
C LEU A 87 5.06 -5.14 -7.97
N LEU A 88 6.10 -5.97 -7.92
CA LEU A 88 7.06 -6.14 -9.02
C LEU A 88 6.53 -6.92 -10.24
N GLU A 89 5.30 -7.44 -10.18
CA GLU A 89 4.59 -7.96 -11.36
C GLU A 89 3.93 -6.84 -12.17
N ALA A 90 3.78 -5.63 -11.60
CA ALA A 90 3.30 -4.47 -12.33
C ALA A 90 4.41 -3.94 -13.25
N GLU A 91 4.14 -3.87 -14.54
CA GLU A 91 5.10 -3.48 -15.57
C GLU A 91 5.71 -2.09 -15.32
N GLU A 92 4.89 -1.14 -14.89
CA GLU A 92 5.31 0.23 -14.57
C GLU A 92 6.33 0.25 -13.42
N LEU A 93 6.10 -0.54 -12.36
CA LEU A 93 7.02 -0.66 -11.23
C LEU A 93 8.27 -1.46 -11.60
N ARG A 94 8.12 -2.55 -12.37
CA ARG A 94 9.24 -3.39 -12.83
C ARG A 94 10.23 -2.66 -13.74
N ARG A 95 9.76 -1.60 -14.42
CA ARG A 95 10.60 -0.72 -15.26
C ARG A 95 11.46 0.24 -14.45
N LEU A 96 11.16 0.47 -13.18
CA LEU A 96 11.98 1.30 -12.28
C LEU A 96 13.23 0.54 -11.85
N LYS A 97 14.21 0.47 -12.76
CA LYS A 97 15.48 -0.21 -12.50
C LYS A 97 16.21 0.43 -11.32
N GLY A 98 16.59 -0.40 -10.36
CA GLY A 98 17.25 0.02 -9.14
C GLY A 98 16.29 0.34 -7.99
N PHE A 99 14.97 0.27 -8.17
CA PHE A 99 13.96 0.50 -7.13
C PHE A 99 13.30 -0.80 -6.65
N GLU A 100 13.77 -1.96 -7.11
CA GLU A 100 13.15 -3.24 -6.80
C GLU A 100 13.05 -3.50 -5.29
N GLU A 101 14.02 -2.99 -4.54
CA GLU A 101 14.14 -3.19 -3.11
C GLU A 101 13.14 -2.33 -2.32
N GLU A 102 13.01 -1.07 -2.69
CA GLU A 102 12.06 -0.12 -2.13
C GLU A 102 10.61 -0.58 -2.44
N ILE A 103 10.38 -1.11 -3.63
CA ILE A 103 9.06 -1.66 -4.01
C ILE A 103 8.70 -2.89 -3.16
N LEU A 104 9.66 -3.79 -2.91
CA LEU A 104 9.45 -4.95 -2.05
C LEU A 104 9.23 -4.56 -0.59
N GLU A 105 9.91 -3.51 -0.11
CA GLU A 105 9.73 -2.99 1.25
C GLU A 105 8.33 -2.43 1.47
N VAL A 106 7.77 -1.72 0.49
CA VAL A 106 6.35 -1.28 0.54
C VAL A 106 5.41 -2.48 0.59
N GLU A 107 5.64 -3.51 -0.22
CA GLU A 107 4.84 -4.74 -0.21
C GLU A 107 4.92 -5.46 1.16
N GLU A 108 6.12 -5.58 1.73
CA GLU A 108 6.34 -6.18 3.04
C GLU A 108 5.68 -5.36 4.15
N THR A 109 5.81 -4.04 4.11
CA THR A 109 5.15 -3.12 5.04
C THR A 109 3.63 -3.33 5.04
N ILE A 110 3.01 -3.45 3.86
CA ILE A 110 1.58 -3.76 3.73
C ILE A 110 1.24 -5.10 4.39
N ARG A 111 2.08 -6.13 4.20
CA ARG A 111 1.85 -7.46 4.79
C ARG A 111 2.03 -7.49 6.30
N GLU A 112 3.12 -6.91 6.81
CA GLU A 112 3.44 -6.89 8.24
C GLU A 112 2.40 -6.06 9.02
N HIS A 113 1.89 -4.99 8.41
CA HIS A 113 0.94 -4.07 9.03
C HIS A 113 -0.49 -4.21 8.48
N ALA A 114 -0.88 -5.39 8.00
CA ALA A 114 -2.19 -5.63 7.38
C ALA A 114 -3.38 -5.17 8.27
N ALA A 115 -3.33 -5.47 9.56
CA ALA A 115 -4.38 -5.07 10.51
C ALA A 115 -4.45 -3.55 10.70
N LEU A 116 -3.32 -2.85 10.64
CA LEU A 116 -3.24 -1.40 10.68
C LEU A 116 -3.83 -0.81 9.40
N PHE A 117 -3.46 -1.36 8.22
CA PHE A 117 -3.99 -0.90 6.94
C PHE A 117 -5.48 -1.17 6.77
N GLU A 118 -6.04 -2.25 7.32
CA GLU A 118 -7.49 -2.43 7.37
C GLU A 118 -8.17 -1.25 8.09
N VAL A 119 -7.65 -0.83 9.24
CA VAL A 119 -8.20 0.30 10.00
C VAL A 119 -7.98 1.61 9.25
N PHE A 120 -6.78 1.85 8.72
CA PHE A 120 -6.48 3.02 7.89
C PHE A 120 -7.48 3.13 6.73
N ILE A 121 -7.67 2.07 5.94
CA ILE A 121 -8.61 2.07 4.81
C ILE A 121 -10.00 2.47 5.30
N LEU A 122 -10.50 1.83 6.35
CA LEU A 122 -11.86 2.08 6.87
C LEU A 122 -12.08 3.53 7.35
N VAL A 123 -11.05 4.27 7.78
CA VAL A 123 -11.26 5.59 8.40
C VAL A 123 -10.46 6.75 7.81
N HIS A 124 -9.50 6.55 6.91
CA HIS A 124 -8.66 7.65 6.40
C HIS A 124 -9.49 8.77 5.78
N ASP A 125 -10.59 8.40 5.13
CA ASP A 125 -11.51 9.28 4.42
C ASP A 125 -12.82 9.56 5.16
N ILE A 126 -12.95 9.13 6.42
CA ILE A 126 -14.21 9.24 7.17
C ILE A 126 -14.72 10.69 7.27
N GLY A 127 -13.79 11.65 7.29
CA GLY A 127 -14.08 13.08 7.34
C GLY A 127 -14.71 13.63 6.06
N LYS A 128 -14.64 12.91 4.92
CA LYS A 128 -15.21 13.39 3.64
C LYS A 128 -16.71 13.62 3.77
N TRP A 129 -17.45 12.78 4.50
CA TRP A 129 -18.89 12.94 4.70
C TRP A 129 -19.31 14.27 5.33
N ALA A 130 -18.61 14.69 6.39
CA ALA A 130 -18.92 15.94 7.08
C ALA A 130 -18.38 17.17 6.33
N SER A 131 -17.33 17.00 5.53
CA SER A 131 -16.69 18.09 4.80
C SER A 131 -17.15 18.25 3.36
N VAL A 132 -17.94 17.31 2.81
CA VAL A 132 -18.35 17.31 1.41
C VAL A 132 -19.18 18.53 1.04
N PHE A 133 -18.75 19.24 0.00
CA PHE A 133 -19.54 20.29 -0.61
C PHE A 133 -19.51 20.15 -2.14
N PHE A 134 -20.45 20.81 -2.79
CA PHE A 134 -20.68 20.64 -4.23
C PHE A 134 -20.53 21.96 -4.97
N THR A 135 -19.96 21.87 -6.16
CA THR A 135 -19.98 22.93 -7.16
C THR A 135 -20.60 22.40 -8.42
N ALA A 136 -21.41 23.21 -9.12
CA ALA A 136 -21.92 22.88 -10.44
C ALA A 136 -21.52 23.94 -11.47
N ASP A 137 -21.37 23.54 -12.73
CA ASP A 137 -21.10 24.47 -13.83
C ASP A 137 -22.28 25.45 -14.02
N SER A 138 -22.00 26.71 -14.39
CA SER A 138 -23.06 27.71 -14.57
C SER A 138 -24.00 27.33 -15.71
N GLY A 139 -25.30 27.47 -15.48
CA GLY A 139 -26.39 27.05 -16.37
C GLY A 139 -26.69 25.56 -16.36
N SER A 140 -25.91 24.73 -15.65
CA SER A 140 -26.10 23.28 -15.61
C SER A 140 -27.36 22.86 -14.87
N ARG A 141 -27.80 21.61 -15.10
CA ARG A 141 -28.90 21.01 -14.33
C ARG A 141 -28.57 20.89 -12.83
N GLY A 142 -27.29 20.78 -12.47
CA GLY A 142 -26.84 20.78 -11.08
C GLY A 142 -27.06 22.12 -10.40
N GLU A 143 -26.73 23.22 -11.08
CA GLU A 143 -27.03 24.57 -10.57
C GLU A 143 -28.54 24.79 -10.43
N GLN A 144 -29.33 24.39 -11.43
CA GLN A 144 -30.79 24.50 -11.39
C GLN A 144 -31.42 23.65 -10.28
N ALA A 145 -30.83 22.49 -9.97
CA ALA A 145 -31.22 21.66 -8.83
C ALA A 145 -30.74 22.22 -7.48
N GLY A 146 -29.95 23.30 -7.47
CA GLY A 146 -29.37 23.89 -6.27
C GLY A 146 -28.34 22.98 -5.61
N LEU A 147 -27.54 22.27 -6.41
CA LEU A 147 -26.43 21.42 -5.98
C LEU A 147 -25.11 22.20 -5.93
N THR A 148 -25.17 23.47 -5.53
CA THR A 148 -24.00 24.36 -5.48
C THR A 148 -23.97 25.06 -4.13
N MET A 149 -22.79 25.09 -3.52
CA MET A 149 -22.49 25.89 -2.34
C MET A 149 -21.34 26.83 -2.64
N LYS A 150 -21.43 28.09 -2.21
CA LYS A 150 -20.29 29.01 -2.29
C LYS A 150 -19.26 28.66 -1.23
N LEU A 151 -17.99 28.74 -1.58
CA LEU A 151 -16.89 28.42 -0.66
C LEU A 151 -16.90 29.31 0.59
N SER A 152 -17.32 30.58 0.45
CA SER A 152 -17.45 31.54 1.56
C SER A 152 -18.42 31.07 2.64
N ASP A 153 -19.47 30.35 2.25
CA ASP A 153 -20.59 30.06 3.14
C ASP A 153 -20.25 28.87 4.04
N ARG A 154 -19.30 28.03 3.62
CA ARG A 154 -18.89 26.78 4.28
C ARG A 154 -18.47 26.94 5.73
N PHE A 155 -17.81 28.04 6.08
CA PHE A 155 -17.20 28.23 7.39
C PHE A 155 -18.16 28.86 8.42
N SER A 156 -19.39 29.17 8.01
CA SER A 156 -20.45 29.68 8.90
C SER A 156 -21.27 28.54 9.50
N LYS A 157 -21.93 28.78 10.65
CA LYS A 157 -22.87 27.81 11.24
C LYS A 157 -24.04 27.52 10.31
N GLU A 158 -24.54 28.57 9.65
CA GLU A 158 -25.60 28.50 8.65
C GLU A 158 -25.15 27.65 7.45
N GLY A 159 -23.88 27.77 7.06
CA GLY A 159 -23.24 26.97 6.03
C GLY A 159 -23.26 25.47 6.31
N LEU A 160 -22.94 25.04 7.53
CA LEU A 160 -22.98 23.62 7.90
C LEU A 160 -24.38 23.02 7.76
N VAL A 161 -25.42 23.78 8.13
CA VAL A 161 -26.81 23.37 7.97
C VAL A 161 -27.18 23.26 6.48
N GLU A 162 -26.76 24.24 5.68
CA GLU A 162 -27.04 24.25 4.25
C GLU A 162 -26.31 23.13 3.51
N GLN A 163 -25.06 22.85 3.87
CA GLN A 163 -24.28 21.72 3.37
C GLN A 163 -25.00 20.38 3.59
N ALA A 164 -25.57 20.16 4.77
CA ALA A 164 -26.34 18.95 5.06
C ALA A 164 -27.61 18.83 4.18
N LYS A 165 -28.29 19.95 3.89
CA LYS A 165 -29.45 19.96 2.98
C LYS A 165 -29.05 19.68 1.54
N ILE A 166 -27.98 20.32 1.05
CA ILE A 166 -27.48 20.10 -0.32
C ILE A 166 -27.04 18.64 -0.49
N ARG A 167 -26.36 18.07 0.51
CA ARG A 167 -25.97 16.65 0.51
C ARG A 167 -27.18 15.72 0.41
N ARG A 168 -28.24 15.98 1.19
CA ARG A 168 -29.49 15.22 1.08
C ARG A 168 -30.10 15.34 -0.31
N ARG A 169 -30.17 16.56 -0.85
CA ARG A 169 -30.70 16.82 -2.20
C ARG A 169 -29.88 16.13 -3.28
N TYR A 170 -28.55 16.13 -3.16
CA TYR A 170 -27.67 15.38 -4.06
C TYR A 170 -28.06 13.90 -4.08
N LEU A 171 -28.17 13.27 -2.92
CA LEU A 171 -28.50 11.85 -2.81
C LEU A 171 -29.89 11.53 -3.38
N GLU A 172 -30.88 12.38 -3.13
CA GLU A 172 -32.22 12.25 -3.70
C GLU A 172 -32.21 12.38 -5.23
N THR A 173 -31.50 13.38 -5.75
CA THR A 173 -31.37 13.64 -7.20
C THR A 173 -30.63 12.50 -7.89
N TYR A 174 -29.55 12.01 -7.29
CA TYR A 174 -28.77 10.88 -7.80
C TYR A 174 -29.60 9.60 -7.80
N LYS A 175 -30.31 9.29 -6.71
CA LYS A 175 -31.19 8.12 -6.63
C LYS A 175 -32.28 8.12 -7.70
N GLU A 176 -32.89 9.27 -7.95
CA GLU A 176 -33.89 9.39 -9.00
C GLU A 176 -33.28 9.24 -10.40
N PHE A 177 -32.09 9.80 -10.62
CA PHE A 177 -31.35 9.60 -11.85
C PHE A 177 -31.01 8.12 -12.10
N CYS A 178 -30.54 7.40 -11.07
CA CYS A 178 -30.22 5.97 -11.17
C CYS A 178 -31.44 5.12 -11.53
N ARG A 179 -32.65 5.46 -11.05
CA ARG A 179 -33.88 4.75 -11.44
C ARG A 179 -34.16 4.85 -12.93
N GLN A 180 -33.84 5.99 -13.54
CA GLN A 180 -34.01 6.23 -14.97
C GLN A 180 -32.91 5.57 -15.82
N HIS A 181 -31.84 5.09 -15.18
CA HIS A 181 -30.67 4.48 -15.81
C HIS A 181 -30.37 3.10 -15.18
N ALA A 182 -31.40 2.38 -14.75
CA ALA A 182 -31.26 1.16 -13.96
C ALA A 182 -30.57 0.01 -14.70
N GLN A 183 -30.51 0.07 -16.03
CA GLN A 183 -29.79 -0.88 -16.88
C GLN A 183 -28.27 -0.66 -16.91
N GLU A 184 -27.80 0.52 -16.50
CA GLU A 184 -26.38 0.88 -16.50
C GLU A 184 -25.68 0.42 -15.21
N SER A 185 -24.37 0.17 -15.28
CA SER A 185 -23.58 -0.09 -14.07
C SER A 185 -23.46 1.17 -13.19
N PRO A 186 -23.17 1.04 -11.88
CA PRO A 186 -22.97 2.18 -10.99
C PRO A 186 -21.94 3.21 -11.50
N GLN A 187 -20.82 2.75 -12.07
CA GLN A 187 -19.80 3.63 -12.65
C GLN A 187 -20.35 4.42 -13.84
N VAL A 188 -21.09 3.76 -14.73
CA VAL A 188 -21.71 4.43 -15.89
C VAL A 188 -22.77 5.44 -15.44
N GLN A 189 -23.60 5.08 -14.45
CA GLN A 189 -24.57 5.99 -13.84
C GLN A 189 -23.89 7.23 -13.24
N GLN A 190 -22.78 7.05 -12.50
CA GLN A 190 -22.00 8.16 -11.96
C GLN A 190 -21.47 9.10 -13.06
N ILE A 191 -20.87 8.54 -14.11
CA ILE A 191 -20.33 9.32 -15.24
C ILE A 191 -21.44 10.10 -15.93
N PHE A 192 -22.58 9.46 -16.21
CA PHE A 192 -23.71 10.12 -16.86
C PHE A 192 -24.33 11.18 -15.96
N PHE A 193 -24.42 10.93 -14.66
CA PHE A 193 -24.90 11.93 -13.70
C PHE A 193 -23.99 13.16 -13.69
N ALA A 194 -22.67 12.97 -13.57
CA ALA A 194 -21.70 14.05 -13.58
C ALA A 194 -21.76 14.87 -14.88
N LYS A 195 -21.89 14.21 -16.05
CA LYS A 195 -22.05 14.89 -17.34
C LYS A 195 -23.38 15.63 -17.46
N THR A 196 -24.46 15.07 -16.93
CA THR A 196 -25.82 15.63 -17.05
C THR A 196 -26.03 16.82 -16.12
N TYR A 197 -25.53 16.70 -14.88
CA TYR A 197 -25.72 17.71 -13.84
C TYR A 197 -24.54 18.66 -13.71
N GLY A 198 -23.35 18.34 -14.24
CA GLY A 198 -22.17 19.20 -14.14
C GLY A 198 -21.67 19.38 -12.71
N VAL A 199 -21.99 18.45 -11.80
CA VAL A 199 -21.68 18.56 -10.36
C VAL A 199 -20.34 17.91 -10.04
N LYS A 200 -19.57 18.58 -9.18
CA LYS A 200 -18.31 18.09 -8.59
C LYS A 200 -18.39 18.15 -7.07
N ALA A 201 -17.97 17.08 -6.42
CA ALA A 201 -17.84 16.96 -4.97
C ALA A 201 -16.42 17.31 -4.52
N HIS A 202 -16.30 17.96 -3.36
CA HIS A 202 -15.05 18.45 -2.79
C HIS A 202 -15.00 18.19 -1.28
N TYR A 203 -13.81 17.89 -0.73
CA TYR A 203 -13.64 17.49 0.67
C TYR A 203 -12.42 18.17 1.31
N SER A 204 -12.39 19.51 1.30
CA SER A 204 -11.20 20.25 1.75
C SER A 204 -10.96 20.06 3.26
N GLY A 205 -9.75 19.63 3.65
CA GLY A 205 -9.37 19.45 5.06
C GLY A 205 -10.05 18.28 5.76
N HIS A 206 -10.61 17.33 5.02
CA HIS A 206 -11.26 16.14 5.58
C HIS A 206 -10.29 15.29 6.41
N GLU A 207 -9.02 15.26 6.02
CA GLU A 207 -7.95 14.50 6.65
C GLU A 207 -7.78 14.87 8.13
N HIS A 208 -7.93 16.16 8.46
CA HIS A 208 -7.76 16.67 9.82
C HIS A 208 -9.00 16.50 10.71
N LEU A 209 -10.12 16.05 10.15
CA LEU A 209 -11.29 15.76 10.96
C LEU A 209 -11.09 14.55 11.87
N ILE A 210 -10.08 13.71 11.61
CA ILE A 210 -9.74 12.57 12.49
C ILE A 210 -9.50 13.00 13.94
N TYR A 211 -8.98 14.21 14.16
CA TYR A 211 -8.75 14.78 15.49
C TYR A 211 -10.02 15.16 16.25
N ALA A 212 -11.17 15.26 15.58
CA ALA A 212 -12.41 15.55 16.29
C ALA A 212 -12.82 14.34 17.14
N PRO A 213 -13.33 14.53 18.37
CA PRO A 213 -13.57 13.44 19.32
C PRO A 213 -14.41 12.27 18.77
N VAL A 214 -15.37 12.57 17.90
CA VAL A 214 -16.26 11.55 17.32
C VAL A 214 -15.52 10.61 16.36
N TYR A 215 -14.57 11.13 15.58
CA TYR A 215 -13.80 10.35 14.61
C TYR A 215 -12.64 9.62 15.30
N ARG A 216 -11.96 10.27 16.24
CA ARG A 216 -10.97 9.61 17.10
C ARG A 216 -11.56 8.44 17.88
N ALA A 217 -12.76 8.61 18.46
CA ALA A 217 -13.43 7.52 19.18
C ALA A 217 -13.80 6.35 18.24
N LEU A 218 -14.16 6.63 16.98
CA LEU A 218 -14.37 5.58 15.97
C LEU A 218 -13.05 4.85 15.68
N LEU A 219 -11.96 5.60 15.44
CA LEU A 219 -10.63 5.03 15.21
C LEU A 219 -10.21 4.12 16.39
N GLU A 220 -10.38 4.57 17.63
CA GLU A 220 -10.11 3.80 18.86
C GLU A 220 -10.87 2.45 18.89
N ARG A 221 -12.18 2.46 18.58
CA ARG A 221 -13.00 1.23 18.56
C ARG A 221 -12.56 0.26 17.47
N LEU A 222 -12.22 0.76 16.28
CA LEU A 222 -11.76 -0.09 15.18
C LEU A 222 -10.35 -0.64 15.43
N ALA A 223 -9.44 0.20 15.94
CA ALA A 223 -8.11 -0.20 16.38
C ALA A 223 -8.18 -1.29 17.46
N SER A 224 -9.05 -1.12 18.46
CA SER A 224 -9.29 -2.14 19.49
C SER A 224 -9.80 -3.45 18.91
N THR A 225 -10.69 -3.40 17.92
CA THR A 225 -11.22 -4.62 17.26
C THR A 225 -10.12 -5.39 16.52
N ARG A 226 -9.06 -4.69 16.08
CA ARG A 226 -7.87 -5.25 15.45
C ARG A 226 -6.70 -5.49 16.39
N ARG A 227 -6.91 -5.28 17.71
CA ARG A 227 -5.90 -5.44 18.76
C ARG A 227 -4.64 -4.60 18.50
N LEU A 228 -4.82 -3.44 17.86
CA LEU A 228 -3.76 -2.47 17.67
C LEU A 228 -3.41 -1.85 19.03
N SER A 229 -2.13 -1.55 19.23
CA SER A 229 -1.64 -0.91 20.45
C SER A 229 -1.97 0.58 20.49
N ASP A 230 -1.82 1.21 21.65
CA ASP A 230 -1.96 2.68 21.76
C ASP A 230 -0.95 3.43 20.88
N ARG A 231 0.23 2.83 20.64
CA ARG A 231 1.24 3.36 19.71
C ARG A 231 0.73 3.30 18.26
N ASP A 232 0.15 2.17 17.85
CA ASP A 232 -0.42 2.01 16.50
C ASP A 232 -1.59 2.96 16.28
N LEU A 233 -2.40 3.19 17.32
CA LEU A 233 -3.50 4.15 17.29
C LEU A 233 -3.00 5.58 17.05
N ALA A 234 -2.00 6.03 17.80
CA ALA A 234 -1.40 7.36 17.61
C ALA A 234 -0.78 7.49 16.21
N LEU A 235 -0.06 6.46 15.78
CA LEU A 235 0.53 6.41 14.44
C LEU A 235 -0.54 6.46 13.34
N LEU A 236 -1.65 5.75 13.50
CA LEU A 236 -2.79 5.80 12.57
C LEU A 236 -3.44 7.19 12.52
N GLU A 237 -3.61 7.85 13.67
CA GLU A 237 -4.16 9.21 13.74
C GLU A 237 -3.31 10.18 12.90
N ASP A 238 -1.98 10.13 13.04
CA ASP A 238 -1.05 10.95 12.26
C ASP A 238 -1.01 10.53 10.78
N LEU A 239 -0.96 9.23 10.49
CA LEU A 239 -0.96 8.71 9.12
C LEU A 239 -2.20 9.20 8.35
N ILE A 240 -3.37 9.15 8.99
CA ILE A 240 -4.64 9.66 8.42
C ILE A 240 -4.60 11.18 8.29
N ALA A 241 -4.19 11.91 9.31
CA ALA A 241 -4.16 13.37 9.27
C ALA A 241 -3.22 13.92 8.18
N HIS A 242 -2.22 13.13 7.79
CA HIS A 242 -1.17 13.51 6.85
C HIS A 242 -1.20 12.74 5.51
N HIS A 243 -2.18 11.87 5.25
CA HIS A 243 -2.22 11.04 4.02
C HIS A 243 -2.32 11.88 2.72
N MET A 244 -2.93 13.07 2.77
CA MET A 244 -3.00 13.97 1.62
C MET A 244 -1.68 14.71 1.34
N GLN A 245 -0.70 14.70 2.25
CA GLN A 245 0.56 15.39 2.05
C GLN A 245 1.36 14.80 0.89
N PRO A 246 1.62 13.47 0.82
CA PRO A 246 2.26 12.88 -0.36
C PRO A 246 1.45 13.11 -1.65
N VAL A 247 0.12 13.00 -1.60
CA VAL A 247 -0.75 13.24 -2.77
C VAL A 247 -0.54 14.65 -3.33
N ARG A 248 -0.45 15.67 -2.49
CA ARG A 248 -0.16 17.06 -2.93
C ARG A 248 1.33 17.26 -3.22
N GLY A 249 2.17 16.49 -2.53
CA GLY A 249 3.63 16.53 -2.48
C GLY A 249 4.31 16.03 -3.74
N TYR A 250 3.79 14.98 -4.36
CA TYR A 250 4.51 14.22 -5.38
C TYR A 250 3.71 14.02 -6.66
N ARG A 251 2.53 14.64 -6.78
CA ARG A 251 1.64 14.47 -7.94
C ARG A 251 2.27 14.81 -9.30
N LYS A 252 3.19 15.78 -9.33
CA LYS A 252 3.69 16.34 -10.58
C LYS A 252 5.13 15.94 -10.89
N GLU A 253 5.95 15.77 -9.86
CA GLU A 253 7.39 15.61 -10.01
C GLU A 253 8.02 15.04 -8.74
N VAL A 254 9.28 14.61 -8.88
CA VAL A 254 10.16 14.17 -7.80
C VAL A 254 10.67 15.38 -7.02
N VAL A 255 10.43 15.43 -5.71
CA VAL A 255 10.81 16.55 -4.84
C VAL A 255 11.43 16.04 -3.52
N PRO A 256 12.75 15.76 -3.49
CA PRO A 256 13.40 15.15 -2.32
C PRO A 256 13.25 15.96 -1.03
N SER A 257 13.25 17.30 -1.11
CA SER A 257 13.10 18.16 0.07
C SER A 257 11.75 18.02 0.78
N ARG A 258 10.72 17.48 0.14
CA ARG A 258 9.41 17.26 0.77
C ARG A 258 9.42 16.10 1.77
N ILE A 259 10.43 15.22 1.72
CA ILE A 259 10.61 14.12 2.69
C ILE A 259 10.76 14.67 4.11
N GLU A 260 11.37 15.85 4.28
CA GLU A 260 11.53 16.51 5.58
C GLU A 260 10.20 16.78 6.29
N ILE A 261 9.10 16.94 5.55
CA ILE A 261 7.77 17.13 6.12
C ILE A 261 7.35 15.86 6.87
N SER A 262 7.46 14.70 6.22
CA SER A 262 7.12 13.40 6.81
C SER A 262 8.04 13.06 7.99
N LEU A 263 9.33 13.35 7.87
CA LEU A 263 10.28 13.21 8.97
C LEU A 263 9.93 14.11 10.16
N GLY A 264 9.45 15.32 9.88
CA GLY A 264 8.96 16.25 10.90
C GLY A 264 7.76 15.70 11.67
N VAL A 265 6.81 15.08 10.97
CA VAL A 265 5.65 14.40 11.58
C VAL A 265 6.12 13.22 12.44
N ALA A 266 6.96 12.34 11.89
CA ALA A 266 7.49 11.19 12.62
C ALA A 266 8.20 11.61 13.92
N LYS A 267 9.06 12.64 13.84
CA LYS A 267 9.77 13.20 14.99
C LYS A 267 8.82 13.79 16.03
N ALA A 268 7.77 14.50 15.60
CA ALA A 268 6.79 15.10 16.51
C ALA A 268 5.98 14.03 17.25
N GLY A 269 5.63 12.93 16.58
CA GLY A 269 4.94 11.78 17.16
C GLY A 269 5.85 10.83 17.96
N GLY A 270 7.18 11.00 17.87
CA GLY A 270 8.14 10.12 18.52
C GLY A 270 8.27 8.73 17.87
N TYR A 271 8.00 8.65 16.57
CA TYR A 271 8.11 7.42 15.77
C TYR A 271 9.52 7.26 15.22
N ASP A 272 9.85 6.02 14.85
CA ASP A 272 10.96 5.81 13.94
C ASP A 272 10.61 6.45 12.59
N ALA A 273 11.55 7.22 12.05
CA ALA A 273 11.34 8.00 10.85
C ALA A 273 11.16 7.13 9.61
N ASP A 274 11.84 5.99 9.57
CA ASP A 274 11.86 5.11 8.42
C ASP A 274 10.58 4.27 8.43
N ASP A 275 10.23 3.68 9.58
CA ASP A 275 8.96 2.96 9.76
C ASP A 275 7.76 3.86 9.37
N PHE A 276 7.76 5.14 9.76
CA PHE A 276 6.67 6.06 9.42
C PHE A 276 6.61 6.38 7.93
N LEU A 277 7.76 6.57 7.27
CA LEU A 277 7.84 6.82 5.84
C LEU A 277 7.34 5.62 5.03
N ASP A 278 7.75 4.40 5.41
CA ASP A 278 7.32 3.16 4.75
C ASP A 278 5.81 2.99 4.88
N LEU A 279 5.25 3.22 6.07
CA LEU A 279 3.81 3.19 6.31
C LEU A 279 3.06 4.27 5.50
N GLN A 280 3.66 5.44 5.33
CA GLN A 280 3.09 6.52 4.53
C GLN A 280 3.11 6.21 3.02
N GLN A 281 4.18 5.60 2.52
CA GLN A 281 4.27 5.13 1.13
C GLN A 281 3.27 4.01 0.85
N ALA A 282 3.17 3.03 1.74
CA ALA A 282 2.19 1.96 1.66
C ALA A 282 0.74 2.48 1.74
N GLY A 283 0.46 3.43 2.64
CA GLY A 283 -0.84 4.10 2.72
C GLY A 283 -1.19 4.85 1.43
N LEU A 284 -0.23 5.60 0.86
CA LEU A 284 -0.41 6.29 -0.43
C LEU A 284 -0.67 5.28 -1.56
N PHE A 285 0.09 4.19 -1.62
CA PHE A 285 -0.05 3.15 -2.65
C PHE A 285 -1.45 2.51 -2.60
N LEU A 286 -1.94 2.21 -1.40
CA LEU A 286 -3.27 1.65 -1.21
C LEU A 286 -4.37 2.65 -1.55
N ASP A 287 -4.28 3.90 -1.10
CA ASP A 287 -5.30 4.95 -1.34
C ASP A 287 -5.38 5.35 -2.83
N LEU A 288 -4.24 5.71 -3.42
CA LEU A 288 -4.24 6.38 -4.70
C LEU A 288 -4.18 5.39 -5.88
N PRO A 289 -3.09 4.64 -6.13
CA PRO A 289 -3.07 3.61 -7.18
C PRO A 289 -4.14 2.52 -7.01
N CYS A 290 -4.27 1.93 -5.82
CA CYS A 290 -5.18 0.79 -5.61
C CYS A 290 -6.63 1.21 -5.33
N GLY A 291 -6.85 2.30 -4.61
CA GLY A 291 -8.19 2.75 -4.20
C GLY A 291 -8.89 3.64 -5.21
N SER A 292 -8.15 4.49 -5.92
CA SER A 292 -8.71 5.55 -6.76
C SER A 292 -8.50 5.29 -8.25
N CYS A 293 -9.54 5.50 -9.05
CA CYS A 293 -9.48 5.31 -10.49
C CYS A 293 -10.13 6.49 -11.22
N ALA A 294 -9.33 7.40 -11.79
CA ALA A 294 -9.87 8.56 -12.48
C ALA A 294 -10.46 8.19 -13.85
N TYR A 295 -11.64 8.74 -14.16
CA TYR A 295 -12.23 8.67 -15.49
C TYR A 295 -12.02 9.99 -16.26
N CYS A 296 -11.34 9.91 -17.39
CA CYS A 296 -11.10 11.03 -18.30
C CYS A 296 -11.25 10.61 -19.76
N GLN A 297 -12.03 11.36 -20.55
CA GLN A 297 -12.17 11.17 -22.00
C GLN A 297 -12.50 9.73 -22.47
N GLY A 298 -13.24 8.94 -21.69
CA GLY A 298 -13.59 7.56 -22.06
C GLY A 298 -12.65 6.50 -21.49
N HIS A 299 -11.61 6.91 -20.79
CA HIS A 299 -10.59 6.02 -20.23
C HIS A 299 -10.56 6.11 -18.71
N TYR A 300 -10.28 4.97 -18.09
CA TYR A 300 -9.99 4.82 -16.67
C TYR A 300 -8.48 4.81 -16.47
N HIS A 301 -8.00 5.49 -15.44
CA HIS A 301 -6.58 5.61 -15.14
C HIS A 301 -6.33 5.68 -13.64
N ARG A 302 -5.41 4.84 -13.17
CA ARG A 302 -4.90 4.84 -11.80
C ARG A 302 -3.57 5.59 -11.73
N ASP A 303 -3.47 6.52 -10.80
CA ASP A 303 -2.31 7.40 -10.62
C ASP A 303 -1.21 6.67 -9.86
N LEU A 304 -0.36 5.96 -10.60
CA LEU A 304 0.83 5.31 -10.07
C LEU A 304 2.02 6.29 -9.99
N ASP A 305 2.06 7.30 -10.85
CA ASP A 305 3.17 8.26 -10.95
C ASP A 305 3.40 9.00 -9.63
N THR A 306 2.34 9.38 -8.91
CA THR A 306 2.47 10.04 -7.60
C THR A 306 3.22 9.17 -6.58
N PHE A 307 2.95 7.86 -6.57
CA PHE A 307 3.67 6.91 -5.72
C PHE A 307 5.13 6.74 -6.17
N ILE A 308 5.36 6.61 -7.48
CA ILE A 308 6.71 6.50 -8.06
C ILE A 308 7.55 7.74 -7.73
N HIS A 309 6.99 8.94 -7.86
CA HIS A 309 7.67 10.18 -7.50
C HIS A 309 7.97 10.24 -6.00
N PHE A 310 7.12 9.70 -5.14
CA PHE A 310 7.39 9.65 -3.70
C PHE A 310 8.59 8.73 -3.40
N LEU A 311 8.63 7.51 -3.95
CA LEU A 311 9.78 6.60 -3.83
C LEU A 311 11.08 7.23 -4.34
N GLN A 312 11.04 7.84 -5.52
CA GLN A 312 12.20 8.51 -6.11
C GLN A 312 12.67 9.71 -5.28
N SER A 313 11.75 10.41 -4.62
CA SER A 313 12.06 11.55 -3.77
C SER A 313 12.77 11.12 -2.50
N GLU A 314 12.31 10.03 -1.87
CA GLU A 314 12.99 9.46 -0.71
C GLU A 314 14.39 8.97 -1.08
N HIS A 315 14.49 8.22 -2.18
CA HIS A 315 15.75 7.71 -2.69
C HIS A 315 16.78 8.83 -2.90
N ALA A 316 16.36 9.93 -3.54
CA ALA A 316 17.23 11.08 -3.77
C ALA A 316 17.50 11.92 -2.52
N TYR A 317 16.66 11.84 -1.49
CA TYR A 317 16.85 12.53 -0.21
C TYR A 317 17.94 11.85 0.64
N ALA A 318 17.94 10.52 0.71
CA ALA A 318 18.84 9.77 1.58
C ALA A 318 19.49 8.55 0.87
N PRO A 319 20.35 8.78 -0.14
CA PRO A 319 20.95 7.68 -0.92
C PRO A 319 21.81 6.72 -0.09
N TRP A 320 22.43 7.20 1.00
CA TRP A 320 23.23 6.37 1.91
C TRP A 320 22.41 5.29 2.62
N LYS A 321 21.09 5.48 2.79
CA LYS A 321 20.24 4.46 3.42
C LYS A 321 20.20 3.19 2.60
N ARG A 322 20.28 3.28 1.28
CA ARG A 322 20.36 2.08 0.42
C ARG A 322 21.61 1.28 0.73
N GLU A 323 22.76 1.94 0.83
CA GLU A 323 24.02 1.26 1.15
C GLU A 323 23.94 0.57 2.52
N GLU A 324 23.31 1.22 3.50
CA GLU A 324 23.09 0.64 4.81
C GLU A 324 22.11 -0.54 4.80
N LYS A 325 20.96 -0.41 4.13
CA LYS A 325 19.97 -1.48 3.99
C LYS A 325 20.55 -2.67 3.22
N GLN A 326 21.30 -2.43 2.14
CA GLN A 326 22.03 -3.45 1.38
C GLN A 326 23.02 -4.20 2.28
N ARG A 327 23.83 -3.47 3.05
CA ARG A 327 24.77 -4.07 4.01
C ARG A 327 24.06 -4.93 5.05
N VAL A 328 22.94 -4.45 5.62
CA VAL A 328 22.15 -5.21 6.59
C VAL A 328 21.58 -6.49 5.97
N ARG A 329 21.12 -6.45 4.71
CA ARG A 329 20.62 -7.63 3.99
C ARG A 329 21.72 -8.64 3.72
N GLU A 330 22.86 -8.19 3.21
CA GLU A 330 24.03 -9.05 3.01
C GLU A 330 24.45 -9.72 4.32
N GLU A 331 24.40 -9.00 5.44
CA GLU A 331 24.65 -9.58 6.76
C GLU A 331 23.59 -10.61 7.17
N GLN A 332 22.31 -10.35 6.91
CA GLN A 332 21.21 -11.27 7.24
C GLN A 332 21.22 -12.52 6.36
N GLU A 333 21.40 -12.37 5.05
CA GLU A 333 21.53 -13.47 4.11
C GLU A 333 22.75 -14.32 4.46
N LYS A 334 23.89 -13.68 4.78
CA LYS A 334 25.07 -14.38 5.28
C LYS A 334 24.78 -15.13 6.57
N ARG A 335 24.04 -14.56 7.52
CA ARG A 335 23.61 -15.26 8.75
C ARG A 335 22.70 -16.45 8.43
N ALA A 336 21.73 -16.29 7.53
CA ALA A 336 20.81 -17.36 7.12
C ALA A 336 21.55 -18.50 6.40
N ASN A 337 22.45 -18.17 5.46
CA ASN A 337 23.30 -19.11 4.77
C ASN A 337 24.24 -19.83 5.75
N ASN A 338 24.81 -19.13 6.75
CA ASN A 338 25.62 -19.75 7.79
C ASN A 338 24.84 -20.78 8.61
N VAL A 339 23.58 -20.50 8.94
CA VAL A 339 22.71 -21.47 9.62
C VAL A 339 22.48 -22.70 8.72
N LEU A 340 22.25 -22.51 7.43
CA LEU A 340 22.10 -23.62 6.48
C LEU A 340 23.39 -24.42 6.34
N PHE A 341 24.55 -23.76 6.21
CA PHE A 341 25.86 -24.41 6.14
C PHE A 341 26.11 -25.28 7.39
N GLN A 342 25.82 -24.77 8.59
CA GLN A 342 25.91 -25.56 9.82
C GLN A 342 24.98 -26.79 9.79
N GLN A 343 23.74 -26.64 9.33
CA GLN A 343 22.78 -27.75 9.29
C GLN A 343 23.21 -28.91 8.40
N VAL A 344 23.98 -28.64 7.35
CA VAL A 344 24.44 -29.66 6.38
C VAL A 344 25.91 -30.05 6.56
N GLY A 345 26.59 -29.54 7.60
CA GLY A 345 28.01 -29.82 7.86
C GLY A 345 28.95 -29.16 6.84
N LEU A 346 28.58 -27.99 6.31
CA LEU A 346 29.42 -27.13 5.46
C LEU A 346 29.95 -25.91 6.24
N ASP A 347 29.92 -25.99 7.57
CA ASP A 347 30.53 -25.01 8.46
C ASP A 347 32.01 -25.34 8.75
N GLY A 348 32.68 -24.43 9.44
CA GLY A 348 34.10 -24.55 9.72
C GLY A 348 34.49 -25.82 10.47
N VAL A 349 33.70 -26.28 11.43
CA VAL A 349 34.06 -27.47 12.22
C VAL A 349 33.98 -28.74 11.37
N ALA A 350 32.83 -28.96 10.74
CA ALA A 350 32.61 -30.15 9.93
C ALA A 350 33.50 -30.23 8.68
N LEU A 351 33.94 -29.08 8.15
CA LEU A 351 34.88 -29.01 7.03
C LEU A 351 36.34 -29.17 7.46
N MET A 352 36.73 -28.73 8.66
CA MET A 352 38.08 -29.05 9.20
C MET A 352 38.26 -30.55 9.32
N ASP A 353 37.26 -31.25 9.87
CA ASP A 353 37.27 -32.70 10.03
C ASP A 353 37.32 -33.42 8.68
N LEU A 354 36.50 -32.99 7.71
CA LEU A 354 36.45 -33.57 6.37
C LEU A 354 37.76 -33.39 5.60
N LEU A 355 38.38 -32.22 5.70
CA LEU A 355 39.60 -31.87 4.96
C LEU A 355 40.88 -32.30 5.68
N GLY A 356 40.80 -32.67 6.96
CA GLY A 356 41.96 -32.99 7.79
C GLY A 356 42.91 -31.79 7.99
N LEU A 357 42.37 -30.57 7.96
CA LEU A 357 43.16 -29.34 8.06
C LEU A 357 43.04 -28.73 9.45
N PRO A 358 44.16 -28.29 10.07
CA PRO A 358 44.11 -27.59 11.34
C PRO A 358 43.53 -26.18 11.19
N PRO A 359 42.99 -25.59 12.27
CA PRO A 359 42.51 -24.21 12.26
C PRO A 359 43.66 -23.24 11.92
N GLY A 360 43.43 -22.36 10.95
CA GLY A 360 44.41 -21.35 10.55
C GLY A 360 44.04 -20.62 9.26
N PRO A 361 44.86 -19.64 8.82
CA PRO A 361 44.59 -18.83 7.64
C PRO A 361 44.38 -19.64 6.35
N ALA A 362 45.12 -20.76 6.20
CA ALA A 362 45.00 -21.65 5.05
C ALA A 362 43.63 -22.35 5.00
N PHE A 363 43.16 -22.90 6.13
CA PHE A 363 41.83 -23.47 6.24
C PHE A 363 40.74 -22.40 6.02
N GLY A 364 40.89 -21.23 6.65
CA GLY A 364 39.93 -20.13 6.50
C GLY A 364 39.84 -19.58 5.07
N LYS A 365 40.87 -19.76 4.24
CA LYS A 365 40.80 -19.48 2.81
C LYS A 365 39.99 -20.54 2.07
N ILE A 366 40.30 -21.83 2.27
CA ILE A 366 39.60 -22.95 1.61
C ILE A 366 38.11 -22.99 2.01
N LEU A 367 37.79 -22.72 3.28
CA LEU A 367 36.41 -22.63 3.76
C LEU A 367 35.61 -21.57 2.98
N ARG A 368 36.21 -20.38 2.77
CA ARG A 368 35.58 -19.31 2.00
C ARG A 368 35.40 -19.68 0.54
N GLU A 369 36.41 -20.28 -0.09
CA GLU A 369 36.34 -20.73 -1.49
C GLU A 369 35.25 -21.81 -1.68
N ILE A 370 35.11 -22.76 -0.74
CA ILE A 370 34.02 -23.76 -0.77
C ILE A 370 32.66 -23.06 -0.64
N GLN A 371 32.47 -22.21 0.37
CA GLN A 371 31.18 -21.54 0.60
C GLN A 371 30.78 -20.62 -0.56
N ALA A 372 31.73 -19.84 -1.09
CA ALA A 372 31.51 -18.99 -2.27
C ALA A 372 31.15 -19.83 -3.51
N SER A 373 31.79 -20.99 -3.70
CA SER A 373 31.45 -21.88 -4.80
C SER A 373 30.04 -22.47 -4.69
N ILE A 374 29.59 -22.80 -3.48
CA ILE A 374 28.22 -23.28 -3.25
C ILE A 374 27.19 -22.19 -3.56
N LEU A 375 27.52 -20.92 -3.29
CA LEU A 375 26.67 -19.79 -3.64
C LEU A 375 26.75 -19.40 -5.13
N GLY A 376 27.66 -20.01 -5.91
CA GLY A 376 27.84 -19.74 -7.33
C GLY A 376 28.73 -18.52 -7.62
N GLU A 377 29.43 -18.01 -6.62
CA GLU A 377 30.29 -16.82 -6.71
C GLU A 377 31.70 -17.18 -7.20
N GLU A 378 32.18 -18.39 -6.89
CA GLU A 378 33.52 -18.87 -7.24
C GLU A 378 33.54 -20.31 -7.76
N LEU A 379 34.69 -20.74 -8.30
CA LEU A 379 34.91 -22.12 -8.72
C LEU A 379 35.32 -22.99 -7.53
N MET A 380 34.77 -24.21 -7.46
CA MET A 380 35.09 -25.17 -6.42
C MET A 380 36.58 -25.56 -6.48
N PRO A 381 37.31 -25.51 -5.36
CA PRO A 381 38.69 -25.98 -5.31
C PRO A 381 38.80 -27.47 -5.67
N ARG A 382 40.00 -27.90 -6.09
CA ARG A 382 40.25 -29.30 -6.42
C ARG A 382 40.53 -30.12 -5.17
N PHE A 383 39.69 -31.13 -4.94
CA PHE A 383 39.82 -32.07 -3.83
C PHE A 383 40.06 -33.51 -4.31
N SER A 384 40.44 -34.40 -3.39
CA SER A 384 40.45 -35.84 -3.65
C SER A 384 39.03 -36.33 -3.98
N ARG A 385 38.92 -37.49 -4.62
CA ARG A 385 37.62 -38.06 -5.03
C ARG A 385 36.67 -38.22 -3.85
N GLU A 386 37.18 -38.73 -2.73
CA GLU A 386 36.42 -38.97 -1.50
C GLU A 386 35.86 -37.69 -0.89
N VAL A 387 36.69 -36.65 -0.77
CA VAL A 387 36.25 -35.34 -0.25
C VAL A 387 35.22 -34.71 -1.18
N LYS A 388 35.43 -34.82 -2.50
CA LYS A 388 34.49 -34.28 -3.49
C LYS A 388 33.11 -34.94 -3.41
N GLU A 389 33.05 -36.27 -3.35
CA GLU A 389 31.79 -37.02 -3.24
C GLU A 389 31.00 -36.63 -1.97
N GLU A 390 31.68 -36.40 -0.85
CA GLU A 390 31.05 -35.97 0.39
C GLU A 390 30.58 -34.50 0.33
N LEU A 391 31.38 -33.60 -0.26
CA LEU A 391 30.98 -32.21 -0.50
C LEU A 391 29.73 -32.14 -1.40
N ASP A 392 29.71 -32.86 -2.51
CA ASP A 392 28.57 -32.89 -3.44
C ASP A 392 27.27 -33.36 -2.73
N ARG A 393 27.38 -34.31 -1.80
CA ARG A 393 26.25 -34.79 -0.98
C ARG A 393 25.72 -33.69 -0.04
N ARG A 394 26.63 -32.98 0.65
CA ARG A 394 26.25 -31.88 1.57
C ARG A 394 25.68 -30.69 0.80
N MET A 395 26.25 -30.37 -0.35
CA MET A 395 25.75 -29.34 -1.27
C MET A 395 24.35 -29.66 -1.77
N SER A 396 24.10 -30.92 -2.18
CA SER A 396 22.76 -31.34 -2.61
C SER A 396 21.72 -31.13 -1.52
N ARG A 397 22.07 -31.43 -0.26
CA ARG A 397 21.21 -31.15 0.91
C ARG A 397 21.05 -29.66 1.18
N PHE A 398 22.11 -28.87 1.02
CA PHE A 398 22.04 -27.41 1.12
C PHE A 398 21.00 -26.85 0.15
N TYR A 399 21.08 -27.22 -1.12
CA TYR A 399 20.13 -26.76 -2.13
C TYR A 399 18.71 -27.29 -1.87
N GLN A 400 18.55 -28.53 -1.40
CA GLN A 400 17.24 -29.04 -1.00
C GLN A 400 16.64 -28.21 0.16
N LEU A 401 17.42 -27.93 1.21
CA LEU A 401 16.94 -27.12 2.34
C LEU A 401 16.67 -25.67 1.93
N LYS A 402 17.51 -25.12 1.05
CA LYS A 402 17.32 -23.78 0.48
C LYS A 402 16.00 -23.74 -0.31
N LEU A 403 15.76 -24.70 -1.20
CA LEU A 403 14.51 -24.86 -1.94
C LEU A 403 13.29 -25.08 -1.02
N THR A 404 13.43 -25.87 0.05
CA THR A 404 12.30 -26.20 0.94
C THR A 404 11.92 -25.03 1.85
N LYS A 405 12.89 -24.18 2.22
CA LYS A 405 12.61 -22.89 2.86
C LYS A 405 12.16 -21.83 1.85
N GLU A 406 12.39 -22.05 0.55
CA GLU A 406 11.93 -21.24 -0.56
C GLU A 406 10.48 -21.54 -1.02
N PHE A 407 9.82 -22.57 -0.47
CA PHE A 407 8.35 -22.74 -0.46
C PHE A 407 7.76 -22.57 0.95
#